data_AF-A0A5J5GCT1-F1
#
_entry.id   AF-A0A5J5GCT1-F1
#
_cell.length_a   1.000
_cell.length_b   1.000
_cell.length_c   1.000
_cell.angle_alpha   90.00
_cell.angle_beta   90.00
_cell.angle_gamma   90.00
#
_symmetry.space_group_name_H-M   'P 1'
#
loop_
_entity.id
_entity.type
_entity.pdbx_description
1 polymer ?
#
loop_
_entity_poly.entity_id
_entity_poly.type
_entity_poly.pdbx_seq_one_letter_code
_entity_poly.pdbx_strand_id
1 'polypeptide(L)'
;MTRILLALAILTLTALPAAAECFADYKAKRDDPLRLHYGVAEIEGSCSVDNASEQLNDRLSEAGWQLLEVLDTFDEDGADSRRDDAGNNYLRY
;
A
#
# COMPACT_ATOMS: atom_id res chain seq x y z
N MET A 1 -55.41 -11.20 26.77
CA MET A 1 -54.88 -9.91 27.22
C MET A 1 -53.63 -10.20 28.03
N THR A 2 -52.42 -9.74 27.77
CA THR A 2 -51.92 -8.65 26.94
C THR A 2 -50.39 -8.74 27.05
N ARG A 3 -49.68 -8.58 25.92
CA ARG A 3 -48.25 -8.20 25.80
C ARG A 3 -47.18 -9.26 26.11
N ILE A 4 -46.96 -10.14 25.13
CA ILE A 4 -45.61 -10.69 24.85
C ILE A 4 -44.78 -9.50 24.33
N LEU A 5 -43.91 -8.96 25.18
CA LEU A 5 -42.97 -7.90 24.81
C LEU A 5 -41.80 -8.54 24.04
N LEU A 6 -41.85 -8.44 22.71
CA LEU A 6 -40.73 -8.76 21.82
C LEU A 6 -39.58 -7.77 22.10
N ALA A 7 -38.53 -8.24 22.76
CA ALA A 7 -37.23 -7.57 22.79
C ALA A 7 -36.45 -8.00 21.54
N LEU A 8 -36.64 -7.27 20.44
CA LEU A 8 -35.86 -7.44 19.21
C LEU A 8 -34.56 -6.64 19.35
N ALA A 9 -33.50 -7.28 19.84
CA ALA A 9 -32.16 -6.70 19.86
C ALA A 9 -31.62 -6.69 18.41
N ILE A 10 -31.62 -5.52 17.79
CA ILE A 10 -31.06 -5.31 16.45
C ILE A 10 -29.53 -5.19 16.63
N LEU A 11 -28.81 -6.27 16.31
CA LEU A 11 -27.36 -6.25 16.13
C LEU A 11 -27.07 -5.64 14.75
N THR A 12 -26.77 -4.34 14.69
CA THR A 12 -26.26 -3.72 13.45
C THR A 12 -24.81 -4.11 13.27
N LEU A 13 -24.58 -5.16 12.47
CA LEU A 13 -23.26 -5.52 11.99
C LEU A 13 -22.80 -4.45 10.99
N THR A 14 -21.98 -3.50 11.44
CA THR A 14 -21.36 -2.53 10.54
C THR A 14 -20.32 -3.27 9.69
N ALA A 15 -20.68 -3.59 8.45
CA ALA A 15 -19.72 -4.03 7.46
C ALA A 15 -18.75 -2.87 7.20
N LEU A 16 -17.53 -2.96 7.72
CA LEU A 16 -16.45 -2.09 7.29
C LEU A 16 -16.17 -2.39 5.81
N PRO A 17 -15.98 -1.37 4.95
CA PRO A 17 -15.48 -1.61 3.61
C PRO A 17 -14.13 -2.32 3.75
N ALA A 18 -13.98 -3.47 3.08
CA ALA A 18 -12.66 -4.03 2.87
C ALA A 18 -11.89 -3.00 2.04
N ALA A 19 -10.88 -2.36 2.64
CA ALA A 19 -9.95 -1.55 1.87
C ALA A 19 -9.29 -2.52 0.88
N ALA A 20 -9.39 -2.22 -0.42
CA ALA A 20 -8.56 -2.93 -1.39
C ALA A 20 -7.11 -2.62 -1.05
N GLU A 21 -6.28 -3.65 -0.92
CA GLU A 21 -4.84 -3.47 -0.74
C GLU A 21 -4.29 -2.71 -1.96
N CYS A 22 -3.56 -1.63 -1.71
CA CYS A 22 -2.97 -0.81 -2.75
C CYS A 22 -1.46 -0.97 -2.73
N PHE A 23 -0.89 -1.08 -3.91
CA PHE A 23 0.53 -1.21 -4.10
C PHE A 23 1.00 -0.16 -5.11
N ALA A 24 2.27 0.19 -5.03
CA ALA A 24 2.91 1.08 -5.98
C ALA A 24 4.26 0.51 -6.37
N ASP A 25 4.61 0.61 -7.66
CA ASP A 25 5.97 0.37 -8.10
C ASP A 25 6.74 1.68 -8.28
N TYR A 26 8.04 1.62 -7.97
CA TYR A 26 8.85 2.82 -7.89
C TYR A 26 10.30 2.56 -8.28
N LYS A 27 10.98 3.66 -8.58
CA LYS A 27 12.43 3.71 -8.78
C LYS A 27 13.05 4.55 -7.70
N ALA A 28 14.17 4.10 -7.17
CA ALA A 28 14.95 4.86 -6.19
C ALA A 28 16.45 4.77 -6.49
N LYS A 29 17.20 5.76 -6.00
CA LYS A 29 18.65 5.83 -6.11
C LYS A 29 19.34 6.09 -4.78
N ARG A 30 20.58 5.65 -4.67
CA ARG A 30 21.55 6.06 -3.65
C ARG A 30 22.74 6.62 -4.40
N ASP A 31 23.27 7.74 -3.94
CA ASP A 31 24.51 8.29 -4.45
C ASP A 31 25.69 7.82 -3.57
N ASP A 32 26.91 7.86 -4.13
CA ASP A 32 28.18 7.60 -3.43
C ASP A 32 28.29 6.27 -2.63
N PRO A 33 28.34 5.09 -3.29
CA PRO A 33 28.35 4.87 -4.73
C PRO A 33 26.94 4.84 -5.33
N LEU A 34 26.84 5.23 -6.62
CA LEU A 34 25.57 5.20 -7.34
C LEU A 34 24.98 3.78 -7.36
N ARG A 35 23.79 3.63 -6.78
CA ARG A 35 22.96 2.43 -6.86
C ARG A 35 21.57 2.82 -7.28
N LEU A 36 20.98 1.99 -8.13
CA LEU A 36 19.58 2.10 -8.55
C LEU A 36 18.86 0.83 -8.12
N HIS A 37 17.60 0.97 -7.75
CA HIS A 37 16.74 -0.19 -7.69
C HIS A 37 15.29 0.15 -7.99
N TYR A 38 14.60 -0.89 -8.44
CA TYR A 38 13.16 -0.97 -8.58
C TYR A 38 12.60 -1.67 -7.33
N GLY A 39 11.38 -1.31 -6.93
CA GLY A 39 10.69 -1.92 -5.82
C GLY A 39 9.17 -1.83 -5.98
N VAL A 40 8.48 -2.63 -5.18
CA VAL A 40 7.03 -2.58 -5.01
C VAL A 40 6.77 -2.40 -3.53
N ALA A 41 5.88 -1.49 -3.16
CA ALA A 41 5.53 -1.20 -1.78
C ALA A 41 4.02 -1.24 -1.58
N GLU A 42 3.59 -1.64 -0.40
CA GLU A 42 2.20 -1.48 0.02
C GLU A 42 1.96 -0.03 0.48
N ILE A 43 0.87 0.55 0.01
CA ILE A 43 0.48 1.95 0.20
C ILE A 43 -0.79 1.99 1.03
N GLU A 44 -0.71 2.66 2.18
CA GLU A 44 -1.87 2.82 3.05
C GLU A 44 -2.79 3.93 2.53
N GLY A 45 -4.11 3.76 2.66
CA GLY A 45 -5.06 4.81 2.32
C GLY A 45 -5.39 4.88 0.83
N SER A 46 -5.35 6.07 0.22
CA SER A 46 -5.80 6.24 -1.16
C SER A 46 -4.82 5.64 -2.16
N CYS A 47 -5.31 4.83 -3.10
CA CYS A 47 -4.50 4.28 -4.18
C CYS A 47 -4.25 5.34 -5.25
N SER A 48 -3.26 6.20 -4.99
CA SER A 48 -2.85 7.28 -5.87
C SER A 48 -1.34 7.44 -5.85
N VAL A 49 -0.79 7.88 -6.98
CA VAL A 49 0.64 8.18 -7.14
C VAL A 49 1.13 9.22 -6.13
N ASP A 50 0.31 10.23 -5.84
CA ASP A 50 0.66 11.29 -4.89
C ASP A 50 0.83 10.73 -3.46
N ASN A 51 -0.16 9.96 -2.98
CA ASN A 51 -0.10 9.33 -1.65
C ASN A 51 1.05 8.31 -1.56
N ALA A 52 1.25 7.52 -2.62
CA ALA A 52 2.38 6.60 -2.71
C ALA A 52 3.72 7.34 -2.64
N SER A 53 3.84 8.47 -3.35
CA SER A 53 5.07 9.27 -3.37
C SER A 53 5.39 9.86 -2.00
N GLU A 54 4.40 10.37 -1.26
CA GLU A 54 4.59 10.89 0.09
C GLU A 54 5.12 9.79 1.03
N GLN A 55 4.43 8.64 1.08
CA GLN A 55 4.82 7.53 1.94
C GLN A 55 6.19 6.96 1.57
N LEU A 56 6.45 6.74 0.28
CA LEU A 56 7.70 6.16 -0.19
C LEU A 56 8.87 7.12 -0.01
N ASN A 57 8.70 8.42 -0.16
CA ASN A 57 9.76 9.39 0.11
C ASN A 57 10.27 9.27 1.54
N ASP A 58 9.36 9.23 2.52
CA ASP A 58 9.72 9.14 3.93
C ASP A 58 10.47 7.82 4.21
N ARG A 59 9.84 6.68 3.89
CA ARG A 59 10.39 5.35 4.18
C ARG A 59 11.73 5.07 3.46
N LEU A 60 11.86 5.50 2.21
CA LEU A 60 13.11 5.35 1.44
C LEU A 60 14.21 6.25 1.99
N SER A 61 13.89 7.50 2.35
CA SER A 61 14.87 8.45 2.87
C SER A 61 15.46 8.00 4.19
N GLU A 62 14.67 7.37 5.07
CA GLU A 62 15.13 6.75 6.32
C GLU A 62 16.15 5.63 6.06
N ALA A 63 15.97 4.89 4.97
CA ALA A 63 16.94 3.88 4.55
C ALA A 63 18.15 4.49 3.82
N GLY A 64 18.14 5.78 3.50
CA GLY A 64 19.16 6.47 2.71
C GLY A 64 18.97 6.34 1.20
N TRP A 65 17.81 5.88 0.73
CA TRP A 65 17.42 5.93 -0.68
C TRP A 65 16.70 7.26 -0.98
N GLN A 66 16.91 7.79 -2.18
CA GLN A 66 16.14 8.88 -2.74
C GLN A 66 15.12 8.30 -3.74
N LEU A 67 13.84 8.56 -3.53
CA LEU A 67 12.80 8.25 -4.50
C LEU A 67 13.03 9.06 -5.78
N LEU A 68 12.98 8.39 -6.93
CA LEU A 68 13.06 9.03 -8.24
C LEU A 68 11.67 9.23 -8.83
N GLU A 69 10.85 8.19 -8.79
CA GLU A 69 9.56 8.16 -9.46
C GLU A 69 8.71 7.02 -8.89
N VAL A 70 7.43 7.28 -8.71
CA VAL A 70 6.39 6.24 -8.61
C VAL A 70 5.82 6.05 -10.01
N LEU A 71 5.88 4.83 -10.54
CA LEU A 71 5.53 4.55 -11.93
C LEU A 71 4.02 4.33 -12.07
N ASP A 72 3.45 3.49 -11.21
CA ASP A 72 2.01 3.22 -11.20
C ASP A 72 1.53 2.77 -9.81
N THR A 73 0.21 2.74 -9.63
CA THR A 73 -0.45 2.16 -8.46
C THR A 73 -1.46 1.09 -8.89
N PHE A 74 -1.52 -0.02 -8.17
CA PHE A 74 -2.25 -1.22 -8.58
C PHE A 74 -2.70 -2.06 -7.37
N ASP A 75 -3.42 -3.14 -7.64
CA ASP A 75 -3.88 -4.13 -6.66
C ASP A 75 -2.87 -5.28 -6.45
N GLU A 76 -3.24 -6.28 -5.66
CA GLU A 76 -2.39 -7.44 -5.33
C GLU A 76 -1.92 -8.21 -6.57
N ASP A 77 -2.79 -8.41 -7.56
CA ASP A 77 -2.42 -9.07 -8.83
C ASP A 77 -1.31 -8.29 -9.56
N GLY A 78 -1.44 -6.96 -9.57
CA GLY A 78 -0.42 -6.06 -10.10
C GLY A 78 0.91 -6.17 -9.35
N ALA A 79 0.87 -6.29 -8.03
CA ALA A 79 2.05 -6.45 -7.20
C ALA A 79 2.73 -7.79 -7.46
N ASP A 80 1.98 -8.89 -7.44
CA ASP A 80 2.50 -10.23 -7.64
C ASP A 80 3.19 -10.39 -9.00
N SER A 81 2.63 -9.79 -10.05
CA SER A 81 3.24 -9.79 -11.39
C SER A 81 4.63 -9.14 -11.46
N ARG A 82 4.98 -8.29 -10.48
CA ARG A 82 6.25 -7.52 -10.40
C ARG A 82 7.21 -8.05 -9.34
N ARG A 83 6.84 -9.12 -8.62
CA ARG A 83 7.61 -9.67 -7.50
C ARG A 83 9.05 -9.99 -7.87
N ASP A 84 9.25 -10.67 -9.00
CA ASP A 84 10.58 -11.09 -9.45
C ASP A 84 11.43 -9.90 -9.89
N ASP A 85 10.82 -8.90 -10.54
CA ASP A 85 11.50 -7.67 -10.96
C ASP A 85 11.94 -6.81 -9.77
N ALA A 86 11.11 -6.73 -8.72
CA ALA A 86 11.42 -6.02 -7.48
C ALA A 86 12.43 -6.76 -6.59
N GLY A 87 12.47 -8.11 -6.67
CA GLY A 87 13.39 -8.97 -5.95
C GLY A 87 13.41 -8.66 -4.45
N ASN A 88 14.60 -8.35 -3.91
CA ASN A 88 14.79 -8.04 -2.48
C ASN A 88 14.12 -6.74 -2.02
N ASN A 89 13.50 -5.98 -2.92
CA ASN A 89 12.78 -4.74 -2.60
C ASN A 89 11.27 -4.90 -2.73
N TYR A 90 10.76 -6.12 -2.96
CA TYR A 90 9.34 -6.41 -2.94
C TYR A 90 8.79 -6.31 -1.52
N LEU A 91 7.85 -5.39 -1.30
CA LEU A 91 7.18 -5.07 -0.03
C LEU A 91 8.14 -4.76 1.13
N ARG A 92 9.33 -4.26 0.80
CA ARG A 92 10.37 -4.01 1.80
C ARG A 92 10.28 -2.61 2.41
N TYR A 93 9.87 -1.64 1.60
CA TYR A 93 9.90 -0.22 1.91
C TYR A 93 8.50 0.34 1.91
#